data_AF-A0A7C9DI53-F1
#
_entry.id   AF-A0A7C9DI53-F1
#
_cell.length_a   1.000
_cell.length_b   1.000
_cell.length_c   1.000
_cell.angle_alpha   90.00
_cell.angle_beta   90.00
_cell.angle_gamma   90.00
#
_symmetry.space_group_name_H-M   'P 1'
#
loop_
_entity.id
_entity.type
_entity.pdbx_description
1 polymer ?
#
loop_
_entity_poly.entity_id
_entity_poly.type
_entity_poly.pdbx_seq_one_letter_code
_entity_poly.pdbx_strand_id
1 'polypeptide(L)'
;MAEEKSKRKSEVETQLLAKVSDTISAINSAKNVDDVVLALYSLASLIFPIDTSSLLGVISERYRDQLKKAESTAVCESELFEIFYQGSAFPTLARFLIYDVASNWLSCIPLTARKLVYDVFFVKGLTIEVVQTVIPPLDRSAGDFHDANAIRSNAERLVELCLLENEGVLHLAREFGACHKFGGSCSALKSAVSRVAQLVASVPDKARIGAQRSLSSDSFFKNITVQLIAGAEERSLK
;
A
#
# COMPACT_ATOMS: atom_id res chain seq x y z
N MET A 1 13.61 -18.94 24.02
CA MET A 1 13.06 -17.56 23.89
C MET A 1 13.23 -16.97 22.49
N ALA A 2 14.44 -16.79 21.95
CA ALA A 2 14.63 -16.23 20.59
C ALA A 2 14.11 -17.16 19.47
N GLU A 3 14.33 -18.46 19.62
CA GLU A 3 13.92 -19.50 18.66
C GLU A 3 12.39 -19.66 18.59
N GLU A 4 11.73 -19.53 19.74
CA GLU A 4 10.27 -19.59 19.88
C GLU A 4 9.58 -18.34 19.29
N LYS A 5 10.19 -17.16 19.46
CA LYS A 5 9.73 -15.92 18.81
C LYS A 5 9.87 -15.98 17.28
N SER A 6 10.98 -16.53 16.79
CA SER A 6 11.20 -16.73 15.35
C SER A 6 10.18 -17.70 14.74
N LYS A 7 9.92 -18.82 15.42
CA LYS A 7 8.90 -19.80 15.00
C LYS A 7 7.50 -19.19 14.95
N ARG A 8 7.11 -18.44 15.99
CA ARG A 8 5.83 -17.73 16.03
C ARG A 8 5.69 -16.72 14.88
N LYS A 9 6.75 -15.95 14.57
CA LYS A 9 6.76 -15.00 13.45
C LYS A 9 6.49 -15.71 12.11
N SER A 10 7.14 -16.85 11.88
CA SER A 10 6.97 -17.67 10.66
C SER A 10 5.55 -18.25 10.54
N GLU A 11 4.98 -18.73 11.65
CA GLU A 11 3.60 -19.23 11.68
C GLU A 11 2.60 -18.12 11.35
N VAL A 12 2.78 -16.92 11.92
CA VAL A 12 1.95 -15.75 11.63
C VAL A 12 2.08 -15.30 10.18
N GLU A 13 3.28 -15.28 9.62
CA GLU A 13 3.50 -14.95 8.21
C GLU A 13 2.77 -15.93 7.29
N THR A 14 2.83 -17.23 7.60
CA THR A 14 2.12 -18.27 6.84
C THR A 14 0.61 -18.06 6.89
N GLN A 15 0.06 -17.72 8.06
CA GLN A 15 -1.37 -17.43 8.22
C GLN A 15 -1.80 -16.17 7.46
N LEU A 16 -0.97 -15.11 7.48
CA LEU A 16 -1.22 -13.90 6.71
C LEU A 16 -1.21 -14.18 5.20
N LEU A 17 -0.25 -14.95 4.71
CA LEU A 17 -0.17 -15.31 3.30
C LEU A 17 -1.35 -16.20 2.86
N ALA A 18 -1.78 -17.13 3.72
CA ALA A 18 -3.01 -17.90 3.50
C ALA A 18 -4.23 -16.98 3.43
N LYS A 19 -4.37 -16.02 4.35
CA LYS A 19 -5.46 -15.04 4.34
C LYS A 19 -5.45 -14.14 3.10
N VAL A 20 -4.28 -13.74 2.62
CA VAL A 20 -4.12 -13.02 1.33
C VAL A 20 -4.60 -13.90 0.18
N SER A 21 -4.20 -15.17 0.16
CA SER A 21 -4.61 -16.13 -0.88
C SER A 21 -6.12 -16.37 -0.88
N ASP A 22 -6.74 -16.49 0.30
CA ASP A 22 -8.19 -16.59 0.45
C ASP A 22 -8.90 -15.33 -0.04
N THR A 23 -8.35 -14.15 0.27
CA THR A 23 -8.89 -12.85 -0.17
C THR A 23 -8.84 -12.75 -1.70
N ILE A 24 -7.71 -13.12 -2.32
CA ILE A 24 -7.56 -13.15 -3.78
C ILE A 24 -8.58 -14.13 -4.40
N SER A 25 -8.73 -15.31 -3.82
CA SER A 25 -9.68 -16.33 -4.30
C SER A 25 -11.14 -15.87 -4.21
N ALA A 26 -11.50 -15.17 -3.13
CA ALA A 26 -12.81 -14.57 -2.94
C ALA A 26 -13.10 -13.47 -3.97
N ILE A 27 -12.12 -12.60 -4.27
CA ILE A 27 -12.24 -11.55 -5.28
C ILE A 27 -12.34 -12.15 -6.69
N ASN A 28 -11.55 -13.18 -7.01
CA ASN A 28 -11.62 -13.86 -8.30
C ASN A 28 -12.97 -14.57 -8.52
N SER A 29 -13.65 -14.96 -7.45
CA SER A 29 -14.97 -15.59 -7.49
C SER A 29 -16.13 -14.59 -7.34
N ALA A 30 -15.83 -13.30 -7.15
CA ALA A 30 -16.82 -12.26 -6.91
C ALA A 30 -17.70 -12.03 -8.14
N LYS A 31 -18.99 -11.77 -7.90
CA LYS A 31 -19.95 -11.42 -8.95
C LYS A 31 -20.35 -9.95 -8.89
N ASN A 32 -20.21 -9.32 -7.72
CA ASN A 32 -20.58 -7.94 -7.48
C ASN A 32 -19.44 -7.20 -6.79
N VAL A 33 -19.39 -5.88 -6.96
CA VAL A 33 -18.39 -5.04 -6.31
C VAL A 33 -18.42 -5.14 -4.78
N ASP A 34 -19.61 -5.32 -4.18
CA ASP A 34 -19.75 -5.49 -2.74
C ASP A 34 -18.99 -6.74 -2.22
N ASP A 35 -18.95 -7.82 -3.01
CA ASP A 35 -18.20 -9.04 -2.64
C ASP A 35 -16.69 -8.73 -2.58
N VAL A 36 -16.19 -7.92 -3.52
CA VAL A 36 -14.79 -7.46 -3.55
C VAL A 36 -14.50 -6.55 -2.36
N VAL A 37 -15.38 -5.60 -2.06
CA VAL A 37 -15.22 -4.70 -0.91
C VAL A 37 -15.16 -5.48 0.39
N LEU A 38 -15.99 -6.51 0.57
CA LEU A 38 -16.00 -7.34 1.78
C LEU A 38 -14.75 -8.21 1.91
N ALA A 39 -14.29 -8.80 0.81
CA ALA A 39 -13.06 -9.59 0.81
C ALA A 39 -11.88 -8.70 1.23
N LEU A 40 -11.76 -7.51 0.64
CA LEU A 40 -10.72 -6.54 1.00
C LEU A 40 -10.88 -6.04 2.44
N TYR A 41 -12.11 -5.73 2.87
CA TYR A 41 -12.40 -5.30 4.24
C TYR A 41 -11.95 -6.34 5.26
N SER A 42 -12.27 -7.63 5.04
CA SER A 42 -11.90 -8.70 5.96
C SER A 42 -10.39 -8.86 6.15
N LEU A 43 -9.58 -8.48 5.15
CA LEU A 43 -8.12 -8.45 5.29
C LEU A 43 -7.66 -7.14 5.92
N ALA A 44 -8.21 -6.02 5.47
CA ALA A 44 -7.81 -4.69 5.93
C ALA A 44 -8.09 -4.50 7.43
N SER A 45 -9.21 -5.03 7.94
CA SER A 45 -9.57 -4.97 9.37
C SER A 45 -8.65 -5.80 10.28
N LEU A 46 -7.83 -6.70 9.72
CA LEU A 46 -6.82 -7.45 10.48
C LEU A 46 -5.52 -6.65 10.66
N ILE A 47 -5.26 -5.70 9.77
CA ILE A 47 -3.99 -4.97 9.67
C ILE A 47 -4.14 -3.54 10.17
N PHE A 48 -5.32 -2.94 9.98
CA PHE A 48 -5.59 -1.55 10.34
C PHE A 48 -6.82 -1.46 11.24
N PRO A 49 -6.84 -0.48 12.16
CA PRO A 49 -8.07 -0.07 12.81
C PRO A 49 -8.95 0.64 11.78
N ILE A 50 -9.99 -0.05 11.30
CA ILE A 50 -10.97 0.47 10.36
C ILE A 50 -12.27 0.70 11.10
N ASP A 51 -12.83 1.90 10.95
CA ASP A 51 -14.17 2.20 11.44
C ASP A 51 -15.22 1.55 10.52
N THR A 52 -15.76 0.43 10.99
CA THR A 52 -16.83 -0.34 10.37
C THR A 52 -18.05 0.51 10.04
N SER A 53 -18.36 1.52 10.88
CA SER A 53 -19.56 2.34 10.72
C SER A 53 -19.53 3.20 9.46
N SER A 54 -18.34 3.66 9.06
CA SER A 54 -18.11 4.41 7.84
C SER A 54 -18.40 3.61 6.56
N LEU A 55 -18.45 2.28 6.63
CA LEU A 55 -18.69 1.39 5.49
C LEU A 55 -20.14 0.89 5.38
N LEU A 56 -20.91 0.92 6.49
CA LEU A 56 -22.31 0.46 6.54
C LEU A 56 -23.27 1.27 5.65
N GLY A 57 -22.92 2.51 5.32
CA GLY A 57 -23.66 3.37 4.39
C GLY A 57 -23.30 3.18 2.92
N VAL A 58 -22.26 2.40 2.63
CA VAL A 58 -21.69 2.23 1.28
C VAL A 58 -21.98 0.84 0.72
N ILE A 59 -22.10 -0.17 1.57
CA ILE A 59 -22.36 -1.56 1.19
C ILE A 59 -23.86 -1.90 1.33
N SER A 60 -24.36 -2.75 0.43
CA SER A 60 -25.73 -3.27 0.51
C SER A 60 -26.07 -3.89 1.87
N GLU A 61 -27.33 -3.73 2.32
CA GLU A 61 -27.78 -4.17 3.64
C GLU A 61 -27.52 -5.65 3.93
N ARG A 62 -27.58 -6.49 2.88
CA ARG A 62 -27.35 -7.95 2.94
C ARG A 62 -25.99 -8.37 3.49
N TYR A 63 -25.02 -7.44 3.58
CA TYR A 63 -23.67 -7.73 4.03
C TYR A 63 -23.30 -7.10 5.38
N ARG A 64 -24.20 -6.33 5.99
CA ARG A 64 -23.94 -5.65 7.27
C ARG A 64 -23.62 -6.62 8.40
N ASP A 65 -24.25 -7.80 8.41
CA ASP A 65 -24.01 -8.81 9.44
C ASP A 65 -22.64 -9.49 9.31
N GLN A 66 -22.13 -9.62 8.08
CA GLN A 66 -20.78 -10.13 7.83
C GLN A 66 -19.72 -9.12 8.29
N LEU A 67 -19.99 -7.82 8.09
CA LEU A 67 -19.11 -6.74 8.52
C LEU A 67 -18.91 -6.70 10.04
N LYS A 68 -20.01 -6.83 10.79
CA LYS A 68 -20.00 -6.89 12.26
C LYS A 68 -19.22 -8.08 12.81
N LYS A 69 -19.24 -9.22 12.09
CA LYS A 69 -18.53 -10.43 12.52
C LYS A 69 -17.01 -10.30 12.37
N ALA A 70 -16.52 -9.53 11.38
CA ALA A 70 -15.10 -9.36 11.09
C ALA A 70 -14.37 -8.38 12.05
N GLU A 71 -15.10 -7.52 12.74
CA GLU A 71 -14.57 -6.51 13.68
C GLU A 71 -13.95 -7.13 14.96
N SER A 72 -14.34 -8.36 15.32
CA SER A 72 -14.01 -8.98 16.60
C SER A 72 -12.60 -9.62 16.70
N THR A 73 -11.76 -9.52 15.67
CA THR A 73 -10.54 -10.35 15.51
C THR A 73 -9.20 -9.60 15.48
N ALA A 74 -9.12 -8.35 15.94
CA ALA A 74 -7.87 -7.60 15.95
C ALA A 74 -6.84 -8.19 16.95
N VAL A 75 -5.77 -8.79 16.42
CA VAL A 75 -4.58 -9.22 17.17
C VAL A 75 -3.54 -8.09 17.14
N CYS A 76 -2.69 -8.03 18.18
CA CYS A 76 -1.60 -7.04 18.39
C CYS A 76 -1.11 -6.36 17.09
N GLU A 77 -1.63 -5.15 16.86
CA GLU A 77 -1.59 -4.45 15.57
C GLU A 77 -0.17 -4.24 15.04
N SER A 78 0.80 -4.01 15.93
CA SER A 78 2.17 -3.66 15.54
C SER A 78 2.98 -4.81 14.95
N GLU A 79 2.85 -6.04 15.47
CA GLU A 79 3.65 -7.18 14.99
C GLU A 79 3.09 -7.73 13.67
N LEU A 80 1.76 -7.80 13.54
CA LEU A 80 1.10 -8.20 12.31
C LEU A 80 1.39 -7.24 11.16
N PHE A 81 1.34 -5.93 11.44
CA PHE A 81 1.65 -4.90 10.47
C PHE A 81 3.08 -5.07 9.90
N GLU A 82 4.08 -5.21 10.78
CA GLU A 82 5.47 -5.40 10.34
C GLU A 82 5.65 -6.68 9.53
N ILE A 83 5.09 -7.81 9.98
CA ILE A 83 5.18 -9.09 9.26
C ILE A 83 4.52 -9.00 7.89
N PHE A 84 3.35 -8.35 7.79
CA PHE A 84 2.64 -8.23 6.53
C PHE A 84 3.44 -7.46 5.47
N TYR A 85 4.01 -6.31 5.84
CA TYR A 85 4.75 -5.46 4.91
C TYR A 85 6.16 -5.95 4.60
N GLN A 86 6.87 -6.49 5.60
CA GLN A 86 8.24 -6.99 5.41
C GLN A 86 8.29 -8.42 4.85
N GLY A 87 7.18 -9.15 4.92
CA GLY A 87 7.04 -10.51 4.41
C GLY A 87 6.52 -10.55 2.97
N SER A 88 6.15 -11.76 2.54
CA SER A 88 5.64 -11.99 1.17
C SER A 88 4.17 -11.61 0.96
N ALA A 89 3.42 -11.37 2.04
CA ALA A 89 1.99 -11.10 2.01
C ALA A 89 1.64 -9.79 1.30
N PHE A 90 2.27 -8.66 1.69
CA PHE A 90 2.01 -7.37 1.06
C PHE A 90 2.39 -7.34 -0.43
N PRO A 91 3.60 -7.73 -0.86
CA PRO A 91 3.95 -7.71 -2.28
C PRO A 91 3.00 -8.56 -3.14
N THR A 92 2.55 -9.72 -2.62
CA THR A 92 1.58 -10.59 -3.29
C THR A 92 0.23 -9.90 -3.44
N LEU A 93 -0.31 -9.35 -2.35
CA LEU A 93 -1.57 -8.60 -2.38
C LEU A 93 -1.46 -7.38 -3.28
N ALA A 94 -0.45 -6.54 -3.10
CA ALA A 94 -0.29 -5.28 -3.80
C ALA A 94 -0.15 -5.48 -5.31
N ARG A 95 0.54 -6.53 -5.75
CA ARG A 95 0.54 -6.93 -7.16
C ARG A 95 -0.88 -7.26 -7.64
N PHE A 96 -1.61 -8.12 -6.94
CA PHE A 96 -2.99 -8.43 -7.33
C PHE A 96 -3.91 -7.18 -7.34
N LEU A 97 -3.76 -6.29 -6.36
CA LEU A 97 -4.54 -5.04 -6.29
C LEU A 97 -4.25 -4.12 -7.49
N ILE A 98 -2.97 -3.91 -7.81
CA ILE A 98 -2.56 -2.99 -8.87
C ILE A 98 -2.87 -3.52 -10.25
N TYR A 99 -2.77 -4.84 -10.47
CA TYR A 99 -2.93 -5.44 -11.79
C TYR A 99 -4.37 -5.94 -12.02
N ASP A 100 -4.89 -6.80 -11.14
CA ASP A 100 -6.19 -7.45 -11.34
C ASP A 100 -7.35 -6.59 -10.84
N VAL A 101 -7.28 -6.07 -9.62
CA VAL A 101 -8.39 -5.27 -9.05
C VAL A 101 -8.53 -3.94 -9.77
N ALA A 102 -7.41 -3.29 -10.12
CA ALA A 102 -7.41 -2.05 -10.89
C ALA A 102 -8.14 -2.17 -12.23
N SER A 103 -7.91 -3.28 -12.94
CA SER A 103 -8.46 -3.49 -14.28
C SER A 103 -9.92 -3.90 -14.25
N ASN A 104 -10.32 -4.73 -13.28
CA ASN A 104 -11.63 -5.37 -13.30
C ASN A 104 -12.68 -4.71 -12.38
N TRP A 105 -12.24 -4.05 -11.29
CA TRP A 105 -13.15 -3.70 -10.19
C TRP A 105 -13.05 -2.25 -9.74
N LEU A 106 -11.87 -1.63 -9.83
CA LEU A 106 -11.58 -0.36 -9.16
C LEU A 106 -12.48 0.80 -9.61
N SER A 107 -12.92 0.81 -10.86
CA SER A 107 -13.87 1.80 -11.39
C SER A 107 -15.28 1.67 -10.80
N CYS A 108 -15.64 0.49 -10.32
CA CYS A 108 -16.94 0.18 -9.73
C CYS A 108 -16.97 0.38 -8.21
N ILE A 109 -15.82 0.40 -7.53
CA ILE A 109 -15.75 0.54 -6.08
C ILE A 109 -16.11 1.99 -5.69
N PRO A 110 -17.14 2.20 -4.84
CA PRO A 110 -17.47 3.53 -4.35
C PRO A 110 -16.29 4.20 -3.65
N LEU A 111 -16.12 5.50 -3.83
CA LEU A 111 -14.94 6.24 -3.36
C LEU A 111 -14.64 6.01 -1.87
N THR A 112 -15.67 6.05 -1.01
CA THR A 112 -15.52 5.81 0.43
C THR A 112 -15.02 4.40 0.72
N ALA A 113 -15.59 3.38 0.07
CA ALA A 113 -15.12 2.00 0.22
C ALA A 113 -13.68 1.86 -0.27
N ARG A 114 -13.34 2.41 -1.44
CA ARG A 114 -11.99 2.37 -1.99
C ARG A 114 -10.96 2.94 -1.00
N LYS A 115 -11.24 4.08 -0.38
CA LYS A 115 -10.34 4.67 0.63
C LYS A 115 -10.12 3.75 1.83
N LEU A 116 -11.18 3.10 2.31
CA LEU A 116 -11.15 2.28 3.51
C LEU A 116 -10.56 0.88 3.31
N VAL A 117 -10.77 0.27 2.15
CA VAL A 117 -10.44 -1.16 1.94
C VAL A 117 -9.42 -1.42 0.84
N TYR A 118 -9.13 -0.44 -0.03
CA TYR A 118 -8.13 -0.57 -1.08
C TYR A 118 -6.94 0.36 -0.84
N ASP A 119 -7.18 1.67 -0.73
CA ASP A 119 -6.12 2.67 -0.62
C ASP A 119 -5.37 2.55 0.70
N VAL A 120 -6.02 2.07 1.76
CA VAL A 120 -5.44 1.93 3.10
C VAL A 120 -4.15 1.12 3.11
N PHE A 121 -4.05 0.07 2.28
CA PHE A 121 -2.84 -0.77 2.17
C PHE A 121 -1.63 -0.02 1.62
N PHE A 122 -1.85 1.08 0.90
CA PHE A 122 -0.79 1.91 0.33
C PHE A 122 -0.56 3.18 1.14
N VAL A 123 -1.62 3.78 1.69
CA VAL A 123 -1.56 5.04 2.43
C VAL A 123 -1.03 4.85 3.85
N LYS A 124 -1.47 3.81 4.55
CA LYS A 124 -1.05 3.53 5.93
C LYS A 124 0.11 2.52 6.03
N GLY A 125 0.67 2.11 4.89
CA GLY A 125 1.69 1.07 4.82
C GLY A 125 3.12 1.56 5.06
N LEU A 126 4.08 0.62 5.05
CA LEU A 126 5.51 0.97 5.02
C LEU A 126 5.85 1.60 3.68
N THR A 127 6.24 2.88 3.71
CA THR A 127 6.39 3.70 2.51
C THR A 127 7.49 3.16 1.59
N ILE A 128 8.57 2.62 2.16
CA ILE A 128 9.63 1.93 1.40
C ILE A 128 9.05 0.79 0.56
N GLU A 129 8.17 -0.05 1.13
CA GLU A 129 7.58 -1.20 0.44
C GLU A 129 6.52 -0.77 -0.58
N VAL A 130 5.72 0.25 -0.23
CA VAL A 130 4.72 0.84 -1.13
C VAL A 130 5.39 1.40 -2.38
N VAL A 131 6.44 2.22 -2.24
CA VAL A 131 7.17 2.82 -3.37
C VAL A 131 7.73 1.77 -4.31
N GLN A 132 8.34 0.72 -3.75
CA GLN A 132 8.90 -0.37 -4.54
C GLN A 132 7.84 -1.12 -5.35
N THR A 133 6.57 -1.04 -4.95
CA THR A 133 5.47 -1.75 -5.60
C THR A 133 4.66 -0.87 -6.55
N VAL A 134 4.42 0.39 -6.20
CA VAL A 134 3.54 1.29 -6.98
C VAL A 134 4.23 1.97 -8.17
N ILE A 135 5.55 2.13 -8.13
CA ILE A 135 6.31 2.83 -9.20
C ILE A 135 6.60 1.93 -10.42
N PRO A 136 7.01 0.66 -10.28
CA PRO A 136 7.30 -0.19 -11.45
C PRO A 136 6.16 -0.27 -12.49
N PRO A 137 4.87 -0.37 -12.11
CA PRO A 137 3.75 -0.38 -13.05
C PRO A 137 3.59 0.87 -13.93
N LEU A 138 4.27 1.98 -13.61
CA LEU A 138 4.29 3.17 -14.46
C LEU A 138 5.07 2.94 -15.76
N ASP A 139 6.07 2.05 -15.73
CA ASP A 139 6.96 1.81 -16.86
C ASP A 139 6.21 1.21 -18.06
N ARG A 140 6.40 1.81 -19.24
CA ARG A 140 5.82 1.35 -20.51
C ARG A 140 6.49 0.10 -21.07
N SER A 141 7.72 -0.20 -20.65
CA SER A 141 8.48 -1.35 -21.16
C SER A 141 8.04 -2.69 -20.57
N ALA A 142 7.31 -2.65 -19.46
CA ALA A 142 6.83 -3.82 -18.76
C ALA A 142 5.50 -4.33 -19.35
N GLY A 143 5.56 -4.89 -20.55
CA GLY A 143 4.56 -5.85 -21.06
C GLY A 143 3.24 -5.29 -21.63
N ASP A 144 2.78 -5.99 -22.66
CA ASP A 144 1.52 -5.76 -23.38
C ASP A 144 0.35 -6.34 -22.55
N PHE A 145 0.05 -5.70 -21.42
CA PHE A 145 -1.10 -6.07 -20.60
C PHE A 145 -2.38 -5.56 -21.27
N HIS A 146 -3.34 -6.45 -21.50
CA HIS A 146 -4.74 -6.05 -21.64
C HIS A 146 -5.09 -5.21 -20.40
N ASP A 147 -5.44 -3.93 -20.57
CA ASP A 147 -5.69 -2.92 -19.53
C ASP A 147 -4.48 -2.18 -18.91
N ALA A 148 -3.36 -2.10 -19.63
CA ALA A 148 -2.20 -1.27 -19.24
C ALA A 148 -2.56 0.18 -18.85
N ASN A 149 -3.63 0.75 -19.39
CA ASN A 149 -4.10 2.09 -19.04
C ASN A 149 -4.77 2.16 -17.66
N ALA A 150 -5.56 1.17 -17.28
CA ALA A 150 -6.21 1.12 -15.97
C ALA A 150 -5.16 0.94 -14.86
N ILE A 151 -4.22 0.02 -15.09
CA ILE A 151 -3.07 -0.24 -14.22
C ILE A 151 -2.24 1.03 -14.04
N ARG A 152 -1.83 1.67 -15.15
CA ARG A 152 -1.02 2.89 -15.08
C ARG A 152 -1.76 4.04 -14.42
N SER A 153 -3.03 4.25 -14.76
CA SER A 153 -3.83 5.33 -14.13
C SER A 153 -3.98 5.11 -12.62
N ASN A 154 -4.15 3.85 -12.19
CA ASN A 154 -4.19 3.53 -10.77
C ASN A 154 -2.83 3.72 -10.09
N ALA A 155 -1.73 3.32 -10.74
CA ALA A 155 -0.39 3.54 -10.21
C ALA A 155 -0.06 5.04 -10.10
N GLU A 156 -0.39 5.85 -11.11
CA GLU A 156 -0.26 7.33 -11.07
C GLU A 156 -1.03 7.91 -9.88
N ARG A 157 -2.29 7.51 -9.72
CA ARG A 157 -3.14 7.92 -8.61
C ARG A 157 -2.57 7.52 -7.25
N LEU A 158 -2.05 6.29 -7.12
CA LEU A 158 -1.44 5.82 -5.87
C LEU A 158 -0.13 6.54 -5.56
N VAL A 159 0.66 6.88 -6.57
CA VAL A 159 1.91 7.64 -6.42
C VAL A 159 1.62 9.04 -5.90
N GLU A 160 0.65 9.74 -6.50
CA GLU A 160 0.21 11.05 -5.99
C GLU A 160 -0.32 10.93 -4.56
N LEU A 161 -1.26 9.99 -4.34
CA LEU A 161 -1.89 9.80 -3.04
C LEU A 161 -0.85 9.50 -1.95
N CYS A 162 0.03 8.53 -2.17
CA CYS A 162 0.99 8.10 -1.16
C CYS A 162 2.16 9.07 -1.00
N LEU A 163 2.75 9.56 -2.10
CA LEU A 163 3.97 10.37 -2.02
C LEU A 163 3.71 11.85 -1.84
N LEU A 164 2.64 12.39 -2.42
CA LEU A 164 2.40 13.83 -2.44
C LEU A 164 1.33 14.23 -1.43
N GLU A 165 0.16 13.58 -1.45
CA GLU A 165 -0.97 13.96 -0.59
C GLU A 165 -0.81 13.49 0.86
N ASN A 166 -0.11 12.38 1.09
CA ASN A 166 0.08 11.78 2.42
C ASN A 166 1.54 11.84 2.90
N GLU A 167 2.29 12.85 2.48
CA GLU A 167 3.64 13.14 2.96
C GLU A 167 4.61 11.95 2.86
N GLY A 168 4.45 11.09 1.84
CA GLY A 168 5.21 9.84 1.76
C GLY A 168 6.72 10.04 1.72
N VAL A 169 7.24 11.13 1.16
CA VAL A 169 8.70 11.36 1.18
C VAL A 169 9.20 11.70 2.58
N LEU A 170 8.42 12.44 3.35
CA LEU A 170 8.72 12.68 4.76
C LEU A 170 8.70 11.35 5.53
N HIS A 171 7.73 10.47 5.28
CA HIS A 171 7.68 9.13 5.86
C HIS A 171 8.88 8.25 5.46
N LEU A 172 9.29 8.25 4.18
CA LEU A 172 10.52 7.58 3.73
C LEU A 172 11.75 8.08 4.51
N ALA A 173 11.89 9.40 4.66
CA ALA A 173 13.01 9.98 5.40
C ALA A 173 13.00 9.54 6.87
N ARG A 174 11.82 9.41 7.50
CA ARG A 174 11.66 8.89 8.87
C ARG A 174 12.02 7.39 8.94
N GLU A 175 11.51 6.57 8.02
CA GLU A 175 11.78 5.13 7.95
C GLU A 175 13.28 4.83 7.80
N PHE A 176 13.96 5.48 6.83
CA PHE A 176 15.41 5.33 6.68
C PHE A 176 16.20 5.81 7.90
N GLY A 177 15.72 6.88 8.56
CA GLY A 177 16.30 7.37 9.81
C GLY A 177 16.18 6.36 10.96
N ALA A 178 15.06 5.64 11.05
CA ALA A 178 14.85 4.60 12.05
C ALA A 178 15.76 3.39 11.81
N CYS A 179 15.88 2.92 10.56
CA CYS A 179 16.77 1.80 10.21
C CYS A 179 18.23 2.05 10.59
N HIS A 180 18.70 3.31 10.52
CA HIS A 180 20.05 3.68 10.95
C HIS A 180 20.27 3.50 12.46
N LYS A 181 19.24 3.74 13.29
CA LYS A 181 19.31 3.66 14.75
C LYS A 181 19.37 2.22 15.29
N PHE A 182 18.83 1.25 14.55
CA PHE A 182 18.77 -0.16 14.96
C PHE A 182 19.96 -1.01 14.48
N GLY A 183 21.07 -0.39 14.02
CA GLY A 183 22.31 -1.10 13.73
C GLY A 183 22.27 -1.98 12.46
N GLY A 184 21.35 -1.72 11.53
CA GLY A 184 21.35 -2.37 10.22
C GLY A 184 22.67 -2.12 9.49
N SER A 185 23.15 -3.11 8.72
CA SER A 185 24.37 -2.94 7.93
C SER A 185 24.25 -1.70 7.04
N CYS A 186 25.20 -0.78 7.19
CA CYS A 186 25.25 0.49 6.47
C CYS A 186 25.17 0.28 4.94
N SER A 187 25.66 -0.84 4.41
CA SER A 187 25.58 -1.17 2.98
C SER A 187 24.18 -1.53 2.51
N ALA A 188 23.41 -2.30 3.29
CA ALA A 188 22.04 -2.68 2.96
C ALA A 188 21.11 -1.45 2.98
N LEU A 189 21.27 -0.58 3.97
CA LEU A 189 20.54 0.68 4.05
C LEU A 189 20.87 1.60 2.86
N LYS A 190 22.15 1.76 2.52
CA LYS A 190 22.58 2.55 1.34
C LYS A 190 21.97 2.02 0.04
N SER A 191 21.95 0.70 -0.13
CA SER A 191 21.34 0.06 -1.31
C SER A 191 19.84 0.32 -1.37
N ALA A 192 19.13 0.17 -0.24
CA ALA A 192 17.70 0.46 -0.16
C ALA A 192 17.37 1.93 -0.46
N VAL A 193 18.13 2.87 0.13
CA VAL A 193 17.99 4.32 -0.12
C VAL A 193 18.22 4.63 -1.59
N SER A 194 19.32 4.12 -2.17
CA SER A 194 19.66 4.36 -3.58
C SER A 194 18.53 3.89 -4.50
N ARG A 195 18.05 2.67 -4.29
CA ARG A 195 16.96 2.07 -5.09
C ARG A 195 15.67 2.86 -4.98
N VAL A 196 15.24 3.21 -3.77
CA VAL A 196 14.00 3.99 -3.55
C VAL A 196 14.13 5.39 -4.12
N ALA A 197 15.28 6.05 -3.96
CA ALA A 197 15.53 7.36 -4.53
C ALA A 197 15.48 7.35 -6.07
N GLN A 198 16.05 6.33 -6.70
CA GLN A 198 15.98 6.14 -8.15
C GLN A 198 14.53 5.92 -8.63
N LEU A 199 13.75 5.11 -7.90
CA LEU A 199 12.35 4.90 -8.21
C LEU A 199 11.56 6.22 -8.14
N VAL A 200 11.66 6.94 -7.01
CA VAL A 200 10.95 8.22 -6.81
C VAL A 200 11.38 9.26 -7.84
N ALA A 201 12.68 9.40 -8.11
CA ALA A 201 13.18 10.35 -9.10
C ALA A 201 12.73 10.04 -10.53
N SER A 202 12.45 8.76 -10.84
CA SER A 202 11.97 8.34 -12.17
C SER A 202 10.47 8.55 -12.40
N VAL A 203 9.70 8.97 -11.38
CA VAL A 203 8.23 9.12 -11.50
C VAL A 203 7.83 10.08 -12.62
N PRO A 204 8.37 11.31 -12.72
CA PRO A 204 7.94 12.23 -13.76
C PRO A 204 8.20 11.73 -15.18
N ASP A 205 9.28 10.97 -15.37
CA ASP A 205 9.64 10.40 -16.68
C ASP A 205 8.73 9.23 -17.07
N LYS A 206 8.17 8.53 -16.09
CA LYS A 206 7.26 7.38 -16.28
C LYS A 206 5.78 7.78 -16.30
N ALA A 207 5.44 8.95 -15.77
CA ALA A 207 4.08 9.49 -15.83
C ALA A 207 3.67 9.72 -17.29
N ARG A 208 2.44 9.36 -17.65
CA ARG A 208 1.97 9.52 -19.03
C ARG A 208 1.72 10.99 -19.37
N ILE A 209 1.78 11.29 -20.67
CA ILE A 209 1.23 12.55 -21.21
C ILE A 209 -0.28 12.59 -20.87
N GLY A 210 -0.70 13.59 -20.11
CA GLY A 210 -2.08 13.70 -19.59
C GLY A 210 -2.29 13.10 -18.19
N ALA A 211 -1.23 12.65 -17.51
CA ALA A 211 -1.27 12.39 -16.07
C ALA A 211 -1.62 13.67 -15.29
N GLN A 212 -1.91 13.51 -14.00
CA GLN A 212 -2.15 14.64 -13.12
C GLN A 212 -0.93 15.59 -13.09
N ARG A 213 -1.22 16.89 -13.06
CA ARG A 213 -0.17 17.93 -13.11
C ARG A 213 0.81 17.81 -11.94
N SER A 214 0.37 17.28 -10.81
CA SER A 214 1.22 16.97 -9.64
C SER A 214 2.39 16.04 -9.96
N LEU A 215 2.25 15.16 -10.97
CA LEU A 215 3.29 14.23 -11.42
C LEU A 215 4.19 14.79 -12.53
N SER A 216 3.92 16.02 -13.01
CA SER A 216 4.86 16.72 -13.90
C SER A 216 6.17 17.00 -13.17
N SER A 217 7.29 17.04 -13.90
CA SER A 217 8.62 17.19 -13.31
C SER A 217 8.74 18.39 -12.36
N ASP A 218 8.27 19.58 -12.77
CA ASP A 218 8.32 20.79 -11.97
C ASP A 218 7.48 20.70 -10.69
N SER A 219 6.22 20.24 -10.81
CA SER A 219 5.32 20.13 -9.65
C SER A 219 5.75 19.01 -8.71
N PHE A 220 6.19 17.88 -9.26
CA PHE A 220 6.59 16.71 -8.49
C PHE A 220 7.81 17.05 -7.65
N PHE A 221 8.92 17.48 -8.27
CA PHE A 221 10.14 17.78 -7.53
C PHE A 221 9.95 18.91 -6.52
N LYS A 222 9.12 19.92 -6.82
CA LYS A 222 8.76 20.95 -5.83
C LYS A 222 8.14 20.34 -4.57
N ASN A 223 7.16 19.43 -4.71
CA ASN A 223 6.53 18.77 -3.55
C ASN A 223 7.51 17.89 -2.78
N ILE A 224 8.32 17.10 -3.49
CA ILE A 224 9.35 16.25 -2.89
C ILE A 224 10.34 17.10 -2.07
N THR A 225 10.81 18.22 -2.63
CA THR A 225 11.73 19.14 -1.94
C THR A 225 11.10 19.73 -0.69
N VAL A 226 9.84 20.18 -0.74
CA VAL A 226 9.15 20.73 0.45
C VAL A 226 9.07 19.71 1.58
N GLN A 227 8.72 18.46 1.29
CA GLN A 227 8.66 17.39 2.29
C GLN A 227 10.04 17.06 2.89
N LEU A 228 11.09 17.04 2.06
CA LEU A 228 12.46 16.81 2.53
C LEU A 228 12.96 17.94 3.44
N ILE A 229 12.65 19.20 3.12
CA ILE A 229 12.97 20.35 3.97
C ILE A 229 12.25 20.24 5.31
N ALA A 230 10.95 19.96 5.30
CA ALA A 230 10.18 19.75 6.53
C ALA A 230 10.79 18.64 7.41
N GLY A 231 11.19 17.52 6.80
CA GLY A 231 11.86 16.44 7.52
C GLY A 231 13.24 16.80 8.07
N ALA A 232 13.98 17.69 7.40
CA ALA A 232 15.25 18.20 7.91
C ALA A 232 15.03 19.13 9.11
N GLU A 233 14.06 20.04 9.03
CA GLU A 233 13.68 20.95 10.12
C GLU A 233 13.22 20.18 11.36
N GLU A 234 12.40 19.13 11.20
CA GLU A 234 11.98 18.24 12.29
C GLU A 234 13.15 17.57 13.03
N ARG A 235 14.25 17.29 12.32
CA ARG A 235 15.45 16.69 12.90
C ARG A 235 16.35 17.72 13.58
N SER A 236 16.40 18.94 13.07
CA SER A 236 17.19 20.02 13.67
C SER A 236 16.61 20.53 14.98
N LEU A 237 15.31 20.33 15.22
CA LEU A 237 14.61 20.71 16.45
C LEU A 237 14.63 19.62 17.55
N LYS A 238 15.23 18.45 17.29
CA LYS A 238 15.36 17.32 18.23
C LYS A 238 16.80 17.14 18.67
#